data_AF-A0AA97EQZ1-F1
#
_entry.id   AF-A0AA97EQZ1-F1
#
_cell.length_a   1.000
_cell.length_b   1.000
_cell.length_c   1.000
_cell.angle_alpha   90.00
_cell.angle_beta   90.00
_cell.angle_gamma   90.00
#
_symmetry.space_group_name_H-M   'P 1'
#
loop_
_entity.id
_entity.type
_entity.pdbx_description
1 polymer ?
#
loop_
_entity_poly.entity_id
_entity_poly.type
_entity_poly.pdbx_seq_one_letter_code
_entity_poly.pdbx_strand_id
1 'polypeptide(L)'
;MTLAPPPDQLIKYIRITGDRHAKFVEFDFAIHDPTLFVELVLPQAAFQHFCEINHVVEMTEAQQAWNDAQEDKWRYGLEPTLIHTPSTQLDQDDQH
;
A
#
# COMPACT_ATOMS: atom_id res chain seq x y z
N MET A 1 -19.53 19.28 22.57
CA MET A 1 -18.47 19.86 21.72
C MET A 1 -17.49 18.73 21.44
N THR A 2 -17.68 18.02 20.33
CA THR A 2 -16.81 16.89 19.95
C THR A 2 -15.71 17.47 19.08
N LEU A 3 -14.49 17.56 19.62
CA LEU A 3 -13.32 18.00 18.86
C LEU A 3 -12.93 16.86 17.91
N ALA A 4 -13.10 17.08 16.61
CA ALA A 4 -12.51 16.21 15.61
C ALA A 4 -10.98 16.22 15.78
N PRO A 5 -10.30 15.07 15.64
CA PRO A 5 -8.85 15.02 15.76
C PRO A 5 -8.19 15.96 14.73
N PRO A 6 -7.06 16.61 15.08
CA PRO A 6 -6.37 17.51 14.18
C PRO A 6 -5.98 16.77 12.88
N PRO A 7 -6.22 17.36 11.70
CA PRO A 7 -5.81 16.78 10.43
C PRO A 7 -4.28 16.94 10.25
N ASP A 8 -3.68 16.05 9.46
CA ASP A 8 -2.26 15.98 9.05
C ASP A 8 -1.29 15.08 9.84
N GLN A 9 -1.77 14.11 10.64
CA GLN A 9 -0.94 12.93 10.95
C GLN A 9 -1.32 11.76 10.06
N LEU A 10 -0.50 11.51 9.03
CA LEU A 10 -0.59 10.30 8.22
C LEU A 10 -0.26 9.10 9.12
N ILE A 11 -1.23 8.23 9.35
CA ILE A 11 -1.03 6.99 10.11
C ILE A 11 -0.10 6.10 9.31
N LYS A 12 0.96 5.61 9.94
CA LYS A 12 1.94 4.74 9.30
C LYS A 12 1.72 3.32 9.78
N TYR A 13 1.58 2.39 8.86
CA TYR A 13 1.29 0.99 9.14
C TYR A 13 2.51 0.14 8.84
N ILE A 14 2.71 -0.90 9.65
CA ILE A 14 3.69 -1.95 9.35
C ILE A 14 3.05 -3.34 9.38
N ARG A 15 3.54 -4.22 8.53
CA ARG A 15 3.22 -5.66 8.53
C ARG A 15 4.53 -6.43 8.44
N ILE A 16 4.84 -7.26 9.43
CA ILE A 16 6.01 -8.15 9.33
C ILE A 16 5.62 -9.34 8.46
N THR A 17 6.34 -9.54 7.37
CA THR A 17 6.12 -10.63 6.41
C THR A 17 7.03 -11.84 6.69
N GLY A 18 8.18 -11.59 7.33
CA GLY A 18 9.13 -12.63 7.74
C GLY A 18 9.14 -12.92 9.24
N ASP A 19 10.30 -13.34 9.76
CA ASP A 19 10.51 -13.58 11.19
C ASP A 19 10.99 -12.31 11.91
N ARG A 20 10.25 -11.88 12.94
CA ARG A 20 10.59 -10.72 13.78
C ARG A 20 11.91 -10.89 14.55
N HIS A 21 12.34 -12.13 14.79
CA HIS A 21 13.56 -12.47 15.51
C HIS A 21 14.73 -12.85 14.59
N ALA A 22 14.55 -12.78 13.28
CA ALA A 22 15.63 -12.96 12.34
C ALA A 22 16.68 -11.84 12.47
N LYS A 23 17.90 -12.13 12.00
CA LYS A 23 18.99 -11.14 11.93
C LYS A 23 18.58 -9.90 11.11
N PHE A 24 17.74 -10.13 10.10
CA PHE A 24 17.14 -9.12 9.25
C PHE A 24 15.62 -9.34 9.28
N VAL A 25 14.89 -8.30 9.65
CA VAL A 25 13.43 -8.28 9.72
C VAL A 25 12.90 -7.76 8.38
N GLU A 26 12.08 -8.57 7.74
CA GLU A 26 11.38 -8.27 6.49
C GLU A 26 9.96 -7.79 6.84
N PHE A 27 9.59 -6.61 6.35
CA PHE A 27 8.31 -5.98 6.68
C PHE A 27 7.85 -5.02 5.59
N ASP A 28 6.54 -4.88 5.46
CA ASP A 28 5.88 -3.88 4.63
C ASP A 28 5.63 -2.63 5.44
N PHE A 29 5.83 -1.47 4.82
CA PHE A 29 5.56 -0.16 5.40
C PHE A 29 4.62 0.64 4.52
N ALA A 30 3.49 1.07 5.08
CA ALA A 30 2.47 1.88 4.41
C ALA A 30 2.27 3.22 5.12
N ILE A 31 1.91 4.25 4.36
CA ILE A 31 1.59 5.58 4.89
C ILE A 31 0.18 5.93 4.44
N HIS A 32 -0.69 6.22 5.41
CA HIS A 32 -2.09 6.58 5.26
C HIS A 32 -2.99 5.49 4.69
N ASP A 33 -2.60 4.90 3.56
CA ASP A 33 -3.29 3.78 2.93
C ASP A 33 -2.52 2.48 3.18
N PRO A 34 -3.09 1.50 3.91
CA PRO A 34 -2.43 0.22 4.18
C PRO A 34 -2.17 -0.61 2.92
N THR A 35 -2.88 -0.37 1.81
CA THR A 35 -2.71 -1.14 0.57
C THR A 35 -1.52 -0.67 -0.26
N LEU A 36 -1.09 0.58 -0.08
CA LEU A 36 0.07 1.14 -0.75
C LEU A 36 1.27 1.06 0.20
N PHE A 37 2.01 -0.04 0.10
CA PHE A 37 3.16 -0.30 0.95
C PHE A 37 4.46 -0.46 0.14
N VAL A 38 5.58 -0.25 0.83
CA VAL A 38 6.91 -0.59 0.36
C VAL A 38 7.46 -1.73 1.20
N GLU A 39 8.03 -2.74 0.53
CA GLU A 39 8.70 -3.86 1.20
C GLU A 39 10.11 -3.43 1.61
N LEU A 40 10.45 -3.62 2.89
CA LEU A 40 11.71 -3.20 3.48
C LEU A 40 12.33 -4.35 4.28
N VAL A 41 13.67 -4.40 4.29
CA VAL A 41 14.44 -5.37 5.07
C VAL A 41 15.49 -4.64 5.90
N LEU A 42 15.39 -4.72 7.22
CA LEU A 42 16.29 -4.02 8.14
C LEU A 42 16.85 -4.95 9.22
N PRO A 43 18.09 -4.74 9.70
CA PRO A 43 18.55 -5.40 10.92
C PRO A 43 17.63 -5.11 12.10
N GLN A 44 17.46 -6.06 13.01
CA GLN A 44 16.52 -5.95 14.14
C GLN A 44 16.64 -4.64 14.93
N ALA A 45 17.86 -4.19 15.24
CA ALA A 45 18.08 -2.93 15.96
C ALA A 45 17.63 -1.70 15.17
N ALA A 46 17.83 -1.70 13.85
CA ALA A 46 17.39 -0.62 12.98
C ALA A 46 15.87 -0.63 12.78
N PHE A 47 15.26 -1.82 12.71
CA PHE A 47 13.80 -1.97 12.68
C PHE A 47 13.14 -1.39 13.93
N GLN A 48 13.67 -1.69 15.12
CA GLN A 48 13.11 -1.15 16.36
C GLN A 48 13.23 0.38 16.42
N HIS A 49 14.37 0.93 16.03
CA HIS A 49 14.56 2.38 15.95
C HIS A 49 13.65 3.02 14.88
N PHE A 50 13.43 2.33 13.76
CA PHE A 50 12.49 2.76 12.72
C PHE A 50 11.07 2.86 13.26
N CYS A 51 10.61 1.87 14.03
CA CYS A 51 9.28 1.88 14.65
C CYS A 51 9.12 3.04 15.64
N GLU A 52 10.14 3.33 16.43
CA GLU A 52 10.15 4.44 17.40
C GLU A 52 10.11 5.81 16.72
N ILE A 53 10.94 6.05 15.69
CA ILE A 53 10.97 7.31 14.94
C ILE A 53 9.67 7.54 14.19
N ASN A 54 9.13 6.48 13.57
CA ASN A 54 8.00 6.62 12.69
C ASN A 54 6.66 6.53 13.41
N HIS A 55 6.61 6.13 14.67
CA HIS A 55 5.36 5.92 15.42
C HIS A 55 4.39 5.02 14.65
N VAL A 56 4.91 3.90 14.14
CA VAL A 56 4.16 2.97 13.30
C VAL A 56 3.16 2.17 14.12
N VAL A 57 2.05 1.80 13.49
CA VAL A 57 1.03 0.92 14.04
C VAL A 57 1.10 -0.41 13.31
N GLU A 58 1.17 -1.51 14.06
CA GLU A 58 1.09 -2.85 13.46
C GLU A 58 -0.31 -3.11 12.90
N MET A 59 -0.38 -3.58 11.65
CA MET A 59 -1.63 -3.96 11.03
C MET A 59 -2.30 -5.11 11.80
N THR A 60 -3.60 -5.02 12.02
CA THR A 60 -4.40 -6.11 12.59
C THR A 60 -4.56 -7.24 11.57
N GLU A 61 -4.84 -8.48 12.01
CA GLU A 61 -5.06 -9.63 11.12
C GLU A 61 -6.12 -9.35 10.03
N ALA A 62 -7.21 -8.67 10.40
CA ALA A 62 -8.25 -8.26 9.44
C ALA A 62 -7.73 -7.30 8.37
N GLN A 63 -6.80 -6.40 8.74
CA GLN A 63 -6.19 -5.45 7.80
C GLN A 63 -5.20 -6.16 6.86
N GLN A 64 -4.44 -7.13 7.39
CA GLN A 64 -3.53 -7.96 6.61
C GLN A 64 -4.29 -8.76 5.54
N ALA A 65 -5.38 -9.43 5.93
CA ALA A 65 -6.23 -10.19 4.99
C ALA A 65 -6.87 -9.32 3.90
N TRP A 66 -7.20 -8.06 4.22
CA TRP A 66 -7.74 -7.13 3.24
C TRP A 66 -6.67 -6.67 2.22
N ASN A 67 -5.46 -6.42 2.70
CA ASN A 67 -4.32 -6.10 1.83
C ASN A 67 -3.98 -7.26 0.88
N ASP A 68 -3.91 -8.50 1.37
CA ASP A 68 -3.67 -9.68 0.53
C ASP A 68 -4.72 -9.80 -0.60
N ALA A 69 -5.98 -9.51 -0.28
CA ALA A 69 -7.06 -9.49 -1.26
C ALA A 69 -6.96 -8.32 -2.26
N GLN A 70 -6.35 -7.19 -1.88
CA GLN A 70 -6.10 -6.07 -2.81
C GLN A 70 -4.87 -6.33 -3.70
N GLU A 71 -3.81 -6.94 -3.18
CA GLU A 71 -2.62 -7.31 -3.95
C GLU A 71 -2.97 -8.21 -5.14
N ASP A 72 -3.88 -9.17 -4.93
CA ASP A 72 -4.36 -10.05 -6.00
C ASP A 72 -5.09 -9.27 -7.11
N LYS A 73 -5.81 -8.21 -6.76
CA LYS A 73 -6.52 -7.35 -7.73
C LYS A 73 -5.56 -6.56 -8.62
N TRP A 74 -4.45 -6.06 -8.05
CA TRP A 74 -3.46 -5.29 -8.81
C TRP A 74 -2.50 -6.16 -9.61
N ARG A 75 -2.19 -7.37 -9.11
CA ARG A 75 -1.34 -8.35 -9.80
C ARG A 75 -1.99 -8.92 -11.08
N TYR A 76 -3.31 -9.02 -11.11
CA TYR A 76 -4.05 -9.52 -12.28
C TYR A 76 -4.75 -8.43 -13.10
N GLY A 77 -4.57 -7.15 -12.75
CA GLY A 77 -5.13 -6.03 -13.50
C GLY A 77 -6.65 -6.10 -13.64
N LEU A 78 -7.36 -6.56 -12.60
CA LEU A 78 -8.82 -6.54 -12.57
C LEU A 78 -9.29 -5.12 -12.23
N GLU A 79 -8.96 -4.17 -13.10
CA GLU A 79 -9.66 -2.91 -13.20
C GLU A 79 -11.12 -3.23 -13.57
N PRO A 80 -12.13 -2.77 -12.81
CA PRO A 80 -13.48 -2.70 -13.32
C PRO A 80 -13.50 -1.63 -14.41
N THR A 81 -13.19 -2.05 -15.64
CA THR A 81 -13.58 -1.38 -16.89
C THR A 81 -13.09 0.07 -17.03
N LEU A 82 -11.77 0.28 -17.12
CA LEU A 82 -11.23 1.45 -17.84
C LEU A 82 -10.42 0.96 -19.05
N ILE A 83 -11.11 0.25 -19.94
CA ILE A 83 -10.63 0.10 -21.32
C ILE A 83 -10.67 1.49 -21.96
N HIS A 84 -9.50 2.08 -22.04
CA HIS A 84 -9.13 3.19 -22.91
C HIS A 84 -9.87 3.06 -24.24
N THR A 85 -10.78 3.99 -24.54
CA THR A 85 -11.40 4.10 -25.86
C THR A 85 -10.26 4.23 -26.88
N PRO A 86 -10.04 3.29 -27.80
CA PRO A 86 -9.08 3.52 -28.84
C PRO A 86 -9.61 4.70 -29.65
N SER A 87 -8.85 5.79 -29.68
CA SER A 87 -9.03 6.84 -30.66
C SER A 87 -8.78 6.22 -32.03
N THR A 88 -9.79 5.55 -32.59
CA THR A 88 -9.82 5.16 -33.99
C THR A 88 -9.87 6.46 -34.78
N GLN A 89 -8.68 6.92 -35.14
CA GLN A 89 -8.35 7.63 -36.36
C GLN A 89 -9.59 7.85 -37.24
N LEU A 90 -10.10 9.09 -37.20
CA LEU A 90 -11.03 9.64 -38.19
C LEU A 90 -10.27 9.76 -39.52
N ASP A 91 -9.95 8.64 -40.17
CA ASP A 91 -9.41 8.58 -41.53
C ASP A 91 -10.54 8.34 -42.54
N GLN A 92 -11.63 9.08 -42.44
CA GLN A 92 -12.73 9.03 -43.41
C GLN A 92 -13.36 10.41 -43.59
N ASP A 93 -12.63 11.34 -44.22
CA ASP A 93 -13.25 12.49 -44.92
C ASP A 93 -12.57 12.77 -46.28
N ASP A 94 -12.00 11.74 -46.90
CA ASP A 94 -11.42 11.84 -48.25
C ASP A 94 -12.02 10.74 -49.15
N GLN A 95 -13.31 10.92 -49.50
CA GLN A 95 -13.99 10.43 -50.72
C GLN A 95 -15.53 10.52 -50.61
N HIS A 96 -16.12 11.66 -51.01
CA HIS A 96 -17.07 11.78 -52.14
C HIS A 96 -17.61 13.20 -52.29
#